data_AF-A0A314Y345-F1
#
_entry.id   AF-A0A314Y345-F1
#
_cell.length_a   1.000
_cell.length_b   1.000
_cell.length_c   1.000
_cell.angle_alpha   90.00
_cell.angle_beta   90.00
_cell.angle_gamma   90.00
#
_symmetry.space_group_name_H-M   'P 1'
#
loop_
_entity.id
_entity.type
_entity.pdbx_description
1 polymer ?
#
loop_
_entity_poly.entity_id
_entity_poly.type
_entity_poly.pdbx_seq_one_letter_code
_entity_poly.pdbx_strand_id
1 'polypeptide(L)'
;MAMDPKRPQTSHQVARGQFVKSISLCGVGTVGEAFKCLLDNCKFLEKVTLWRCGGFVNNVRVVGPALALKYLEIRHCSIKSIEISPANLVSFTYDGDWIRLFLRNVPRIAEVSLAYDSRVSTVAVFSKLLSCHPQLEVLTLNTCLIHQENYTFPGLEILKHLEVKIATDEDCCLLQLPSFIKASPELQKLVLEKSSRILNGISVLVAVDRCGEIGIKEAANCSHNSLRVVKVRDYRGRAGDLKVIMYLIENAVKLEKIVMHPSHEERAVDLAMRQLKRQVPEHTLFLFLTSCFWPCLTISFDLNLRQLKFYRGRVAYLNQVQCRRLN
;
A
#
# COMPACT_ATOMS: atom_id res chain seq x y z
N MET A 1 -38.61 1.19 -68.10
CA MET A 1 -39.44 0.40 -67.14
C MET A 1 -38.83 -1.00 -67.11
N ALA A 2 -37.83 -1.34 -66.30
CA ALA A 2 -37.69 -1.32 -64.84
C ALA A 2 -38.82 -2.10 -64.13
N MET A 3 -38.56 -3.34 -63.69
CA MET A 3 -38.03 -3.61 -62.34
C MET A 3 -37.69 -5.09 -62.13
N ASP A 4 -36.61 -5.26 -61.38
CA ASP A 4 -35.88 -6.48 -60.98
C ASP A 4 -36.26 -6.81 -59.51
N PRO A 5 -36.62 -8.06 -59.13
CA PRO A 5 -37.01 -8.35 -57.76
C PRO A 5 -35.79 -8.53 -56.84
N LYS A 6 -35.58 -7.53 -55.99
CA LYS A 6 -34.55 -7.43 -54.95
C LYS A 6 -34.52 -8.64 -53.98
N ARG A 7 -33.29 -9.10 -53.73
CA ARG A 7 -32.88 -9.89 -52.54
C ARG A 7 -33.38 -9.27 -51.23
N PRO A 8 -33.74 -10.08 -50.22
CA PRO A 8 -33.79 -9.59 -48.85
C PRO A 8 -32.35 -9.37 -48.35
N GLN A 9 -31.96 -8.10 -48.23
CA GLN A 9 -30.82 -7.69 -47.42
C GLN A 9 -31.21 -7.87 -45.95
N THR A 10 -30.80 -8.97 -45.33
CA THR A 10 -30.77 -9.08 -43.87
C THR A 10 -29.68 -8.15 -43.38
N SER A 11 -30.09 -6.96 -42.93
CA SER A 11 -29.26 -6.07 -42.15
C SER A 11 -28.83 -6.81 -40.88
N HIS A 12 -27.61 -7.33 -40.88
CA HIS A 12 -26.91 -7.63 -39.64
C HIS A 12 -26.72 -6.31 -38.90
N GLN A 13 -27.68 -5.96 -38.05
CA GLN A 13 -27.43 -5.05 -36.95
C GLN A 13 -26.35 -5.71 -36.10
N VAL A 14 -25.09 -5.32 -36.35
CA VAL A 14 -23.99 -5.54 -35.43
C VAL A 14 -24.45 -4.93 -34.12
N ALA A 15 -24.80 -5.81 -33.16
CA ALA A 15 -25.08 -5.40 -31.81
C ALA A 15 -23.93 -4.48 -31.38
N ARG A 16 -24.25 -3.21 -31.08
CA ARG A 16 -23.33 -2.26 -30.46
C ARG A 16 -22.94 -2.85 -29.10
N GLY A 17 -21.93 -3.72 -29.12
CA GLY A 17 -21.43 -4.38 -27.93
C GLY A 17 -20.98 -3.32 -26.94
N GLN A 18 -21.54 -3.36 -25.73
CA GLN A 18 -21.04 -2.56 -24.63
C GLN A 18 -19.56 -2.88 -24.45
N PHE A 19 -18.70 -1.88 -24.68
CA PHE A 19 -17.27 -2.03 -24.49
C PHE A 19 -16.99 -2.06 -22.98
N VAL A 20 -16.78 -3.26 -22.45
CA VAL A 20 -16.47 -3.45 -21.04
C VAL A 20 -15.07 -2.88 -20.77
N LYS A 21 -15.02 -1.80 -19.99
CA LYS A 21 -13.77 -1.15 -19.59
C LYS A 21 -13.24 -1.59 -18.24
N SER A 22 -14.11 -2.04 -17.35
CA SER A 22 -13.75 -2.44 -15.99
C SER A 22 -14.55 -3.67 -15.59
N ILE A 23 -13.87 -4.66 -15.03
CA ILE A 23 -14.47 -5.87 -14.48
C ILE A 23 -14.05 -6.00 -13.02
N SER A 24 -15.02 -6.28 -12.15
CA SER A 24 -14.77 -6.62 -10.75
C SER A 24 -15.50 -7.92 -10.45
N LEU A 25 -14.76 -8.94 -10.02
CA LEU A 25 -15.29 -10.26 -9.68
C LEU A 25 -14.97 -10.55 -8.22
N CYS A 26 -15.97 -11.05 -7.49
CA CYS A 26 -15.85 -11.38 -6.07
C CYS A 26 -16.43 -12.78 -5.80
N GLY A 27 -15.65 -13.67 -5.21
CA GLY A 27 -16.12 -14.97 -4.74
C GLY A 27 -16.45 -15.98 -5.84
N VAL A 28 -15.91 -15.82 -7.05
CA VAL A 28 -16.23 -16.69 -8.19
C VAL A 28 -15.17 -17.79 -8.34
N GLY A 29 -15.58 -19.06 -8.21
CA GLY A 29 -14.66 -20.22 -8.16
C GLY A 29 -14.11 -20.70 -9.50
N THR A 30 -14.66 -20.24 -10.63
CA THR A 30 -14.35 -20.72 -11.99
C THR A 30 -13.77 -19.63 -12.91
N VAL A 31 -13.21 -18.56 -12.32
CA VAL A 31 -12.75 -17.39 -13.08
C VAL A 31 -11.53 -17.69 -13.94
N GLY A 32 -10.63 -18.58 -13.53
CA GLY A 32 -9.33 -18.67 -14.20
C GLY A 32 -9.38 -19.02 -15.68
N GLU A 33 -10.31 -19.88 -16.11
CA GLU A 33 -10.53 -20.16 -17.55
C GLU A 33 -11.15 -18.95 -18.26
N ALA A 34 -12.16 -18.34 -17.65
CA ALA A 34 -12.83 -17.16 -18.18
C ALA A 34 -11.91 -15.93 -18.25
N PHE A 35 -10.93 -15.81 -17.34
CA PHE A 35 -10.02 -14.66 -17.25
C PHE A 35 -9.18 -14.53 -18.51
N LYS A 36 -8.65 -15.63 -19.03
CA LYS A 36 -7.92 -15.63 -20.31
C LYS A 36 -8.83 -15.18 -21.45
N CYS A 37 -10.03 -15.75 -21.54
CA CYS A 37 -11.01 -15.37 -22.56
C CYS A 37 -11.39 -13.88 -22.47
N LEU A 38 -11.49 -13.32 -21.26
CA LEU A 38 -11.76 -11.90 -21.05
C LEU A 38 -10.61 -11.04 -21.59
N LEU A 39 -9.36 -11.38 -21.29
CA LEU A 39 -8.20 -10.64 -21.79
C LEU A 39 -8.08 -10.71 -23.32
N ASP A 40 -8.37 -11.87 -23.92
CA ASP A 40 -8.25 -12.09 -25.36
C ASP A 40 -9.38 -11.39 -26.16
N ASN A 41 -10.60 -11.33 -25.62
CA ASN A 41 -11.77 -10.82 -26.34
C ASN A 41 -12.13 -9.36 -26.00
N CYS A 42 -11.80 -8.87 -24.81
CA CYS A 42 -12.17 -7.52 -24.36
C CYS A 42 -11.08 -6.49 -24.66
N LYS A 43 -11.02 -6.03 -25.92
CA LYS A 43 -9.99 -5.07 -26.40
C LYS A 43 -9.97 -3.71 -25.69
N PHE A 44 -11.05 -3.34 -24.99
CA PHE A 44 -11.17 -2.07 -24.27
C PHE A 44 -11.10 -2.23 -22.75
N LEU A 45 -10.77 -3.42 -22.25
CA LEU A 45 -10.70 -3.70 -20.83
C LEU A 45 -9.48 -3.01 -20.21
N GLU A 46 -9.72 -1.97 -19.43
CA GLU A 46 -8.70 -1.15 -18.80
C GLU A 46 -8.43 -1.55 -17.35
N LYS A 47 -9.42 -2.12 -16.65
CA LYS A 47 -9.31 -2.50 -15.24
C LYS A 47 -9.89 -3.87 -14.96
N VAL A 48 -9.14 -4.69 -14.22
CA VAL A 48 -9.64 -5.95 -13.65
C VAL A 48 -9.31 -6.02 -12.17
N THR A 49 -10.35 -6.25 -11.37
CA THR A 49 -10.24 -6.54 -9.93
C THR A 49 -10.81 -7.94 -9.68
N LEU A 50 -10.01 -8.79 -9.04
CA LEU A 50 -10.35 -10.16 -8.67
C LEU A 50 -10.23 -10.30 -7.16
N TRP A 51 -11.31 -10.67 -6.50
CA TRP A 51 -11.33 -10.87 -5.05
C TRP A 51 -11.88 -12.26 -4.72
N ARG A 52 -11.14 -13.07 -3.96
CA ARG A 52 -11.57 -14.42 -3.54
C ARG A 52 -12.02 -15.28 -4.73
N CYS A 53 -11.33 -15.14 -5.86
CA CYS A 53 -11.63 -15.88 -7.07
C CYS A 53 -10.76 -17.15 -7.18
N GLY A 54 -11.31 -18.19 -7.80
CA GLY A 54 -10.67 -19.48 -8.02
C GLY A 54 -10.63 -19.89 -9.48
N GLY A 55 -10.20 -21.14 -9.73
CA GLY A 55 -10.20 -21.73 -11.07
C GLY A 55 -9.01 -21.31 -11.93
N PHE A 56 -8.07 -20.54 -11.39
CA PHE A 56 -6.76 -20.36 -12.00
C PHE A 56 -6.05 -21.71 -11.88
N VAL A 57 -5.60 -22.31 -12.99
CA VAL A 57 -4.82 -23.55 -13.01
C VAL A 57 -3.42 -23.30 -12.40
N ASN A 58 -3.42 -22.82 -11.16
CA ASN A 58 -2.33 -22.28 -10.37
C ASN A 58 -1.52 -21.13 -10.98
N ASN A 59 -1.89 -20.62 -12.17
CA ASN A 59 -1.14 -19.58 -12.87
C ASN A 59 -2.07 -18.52 -13.46
N VAL A 60 -1.68 -17.24 -13.33
CA VAL A 60 -2.31 -16.11 -14.00
C VAL A 60 -1.30 -15.52 -14.98
N ARG A 61 -1.71 -15.39 -16.25
CA ARG A 61 -0.86 -14.83 -17.31
C ARG A 61 -1.53 -13.61 -17.93
N VAL A 62 -0.82 -12.49 -17.94
CA VAL A 62 -1.21 -11.26 -18.63
C VAL A 62 -0.13 -10.96 -19.65
N VAL A 63 -0.36 -11.42 -20.87
CA VAL A 63 0.64 -11.42 -21.94
C VAL A 63 0.10 -10.67 -23.14
N GLY A 64 0.79 -9.61 -23.56
CA GLY A 64 0.49 -8.91 -24.79
C GLY A 64 0.56 -7.38 -24.62
N PRO A 65 1.41 -6.67 -25.40
CA PRO A 65 1.50 -5.21 -25.33
C PRO A 65 0.23 -4.52 -25.84
N ALA A 66 -0.58 -5.22 -26.64
CA ALA A 66 -1.83 -4.70 -27.21
C ALA A 66 -3.01 -4.72 -26.24
N LEU A 67 -2.85 -5.28 -25.04
CA LEU A 67 -3.89 -5.24 -24.01
C LEU A 67 -4.09 -3.80 -23.55
N ALA A 68 -5.35 -3.32 -23.59
CA ALA A 68 -5.72 -2.01 -23.04
C ALA A 68 -5.67 -1.96 -21.50
N LEU A 69 -5.32 -3.08 -20.85
CA LEU A 69 -5.31 -3.26 -19.41
C LEU A 69 -4.26 -2.36 -18.75
N LYS A 70 -4.74 -1.46 -17.90
CA LYS A 70 -3.94 -0.49 -17.13
C LYS A 70 -3.89 -0.84 -15.64
N TYR A 71 -4.94 -1.45 -15.10
CA TYR A 71 -5.09 -1.70 -13.68
C TYR A 71 -5.42 -3.17 -13.43
N LEU A 72 -4.57 -3.86 -12.68
CA LEU A 72 -4.79 -5.25 -12.28
C LEU A 72 -4.69 -5.37 -10.77
N GLU A 73 -5.75 -5.90 -10.17
CA GLU A 73 -5.84 -6.11 -8.74
C GLU A 73 -6.31 -7.54 -8.46
N ILE A 74 -5.52 -8.29 -7.69
CA ILE A 74 -5.78 -9.68 -7.37
C ILE A 74 -5.65 -9.84 -5.85
N ARG A 75 -6.74 -10.19 -5.17
CA ARG A 75 -6.78 -10.32 -3.71
C ARG A 75 -7.39 -11.64 -3.25
N HIS A 76 -6.71 -12.31 -2.34
CA HIS A 76 -7.10 -13.57 -1.71
C HIS A 76 -7.57 -14.62 -2.73
N CYS A 77 -6.90 -14.69 -3.88
CA CYS A 77 -7.15 -15.68 -4.92
C CYS A 77 -6.13 -16.82 -4.77
N SER A 78 -6.59 -18.07 -4.91
CA SER A 78 -5.70 -19.24 -4.84
C SER A 78 -4.86 -19.38 -6.12
N ILE A 79 -3.68 -18.78 -6.13
CA ILE A 79 -2.76 -18.69 -7.27
C ILE A 79 -1.35 -19.09 -6.80
N LYS A 80 -0.56 -19.79 -7.63
CA LYS A 80 0.85 -20.12 -7.33
C LYS A 80 1.84 -19.24 -8.09
N SER A 81 1.47 -18.73 -9.26
CA SER A 81 2.30 -17.83 -10.06
C SER A 81 1.51 -16.77 -10.82
N ILE A 82 2.13 -15.61 -10.99
CA ILE A 82 1.64 -14.53 -11.85
C ILE A 82 2.75 -14.15 -12.81
N GLU A 83 2.42 -14.14 -14.10
CA GLU A 83 3.30 -13.69 -15.18
C GLU A 83 2.64 -12.49 -15.88
N ILE A 84 3.34 -11.37 -15.92
CA ILE A 84 2.93 -10.15 -16.63
C ILE A 84 4.04 -9.81 -17.62
N SER A 85 3.80 -10.07 -18.92
CA SER A 85 4.82 -9.86 -19.96
C SER A 85 4.32 -9.97 -21.40
N PRO A 86 4.66 -9.04 -22.31
CA PRO A 86 4.76 -7.59 -22.11
C PRO A 86 3.37 -7.03 -21.76
N ALA A 87 3.30 -5.96 -20.96
CA ALA A 87 2.01 -5.30 -20.68
C ALA A 87 2.18 -3.81 -20.38
N ASN A 88 1.23 -2.99 -20.85
CA ASN A 88 1.17 -1.54 -20.60
C ASN A 88 0.47 -1.20 -19.27
N LEU A 89 0.71 -2.02 -18.25
CA LEU A 89 0.08 -1.89 -16.95
C LEU A 89 0.63 -0.67 -16.20
N VAL A 90 -0.27 0.13 -15.62
CA VAL A 90 0.05 1.32 -14.82
C VAL A 90 0.14 0.97 -13.34
N SER A 91 -0.81 0.15 -12.85
CA SER A 91 -0.90 -0.24 -11.44
C SER A 91 -1.14 -1.74 -11.30
N PHE A 92 -0.37 -2.36 -10.41
CA PHE A 92 -0.48 -3.77 -10.06
C PHE A 92 -0.66 -3.92 -8.55
N THR A 93 -1.70 -4.65 -8.14
CA THR A 93 -1.92 -5.02 -6.74
C THR A 93 -2.09 -6.52 -6.59
N TYR A 94 -1.33 -7.10 -5.66
CA TYR A 94 -1.46 -8.48 -5.24
C TYR A 94 -1.57 -8.57 -3.72
N ASP A 95 -2.54 -9.35 -3.23
CA ASP A 95 -2.78 -9.61 -1.81
C ASP A 95 -3.10 -11.10 -1.63
N GLY A 96 -2.28 -11.84 -0.88
CA GLY A 96 -2.51 -13.26 -0.59
C GLY A 96 -1.23 -14.05 -0.28
N ASP A 97 -1.21 -15.33 -0.63
CA ASP A 97 -0.07 -16.20 -0.37
C ASP A 97 1.19 -15.81 -1.14
N TRP A 98 2.36 -16.27 -0.67
CA TRP A 98 3.60 -16.08 -1.41
C TRP A 98 3.59 -16.83 -2.76
N ILE A 99 3.75 -16.08 -3.85
CA ILE A 99 3.69 -16.59 -5.23
C ILE A 99 4.99 -16.42 -5.99
N ARG A 100 5.14 -17.12 -7.12
CA ARG A 100 6.16 -16.77 -8.13
C ARG A 100 5.63 -15.62 -8.99
N LEU A 101 6.21 -14.43 -8.82
CA LEU A 101 5.83 -13.23 -9.56
C LEU A 101 6.89 -12.92 -10.61
N PHE A 102 6.47 -12.86 -11.87
CA PHE A 102 7.32 -12.50 -13.00
C PHE A 102 6.76 -11.25 -13.67
N LEU A 103 7.47 -10.13 -13.53
CA LEU A 103 7.19 -8.89 -14.23
C LEU A 103 8.28 -8.73 -15.29
N ARG A 104 7.91 -8.69 -16.57
CA ARG A 104 8.89 -8.61 -17.67
C ARG A 104 8.39 -7.68 -18.75
N ASN A 105 9.16 -6.65 -19.08
CA ASN A 105 8.80 -5.64 -20.07
C ASN A 105 7.42 -5.00 -19.76
N VAL A 106 7.37 -4.30 -18.62
CA VAL A 106 6.19 -3.55 -18.13
C VAL A 106 6.51 -2.04 -18.10
N PRO A 107 6.67 -1.40 -19.28
CA PRO A 107 7.28 -0.08 -19.41
C PRO A 107 6.35 1.09 -19.09
N ARG A 108 5.28 0.87 -18.32
CA ARG A 108 4.37 1.92 -17.83
C ARG A 108 4.03 1.77 -16.35
N ILE A 109 4.63 0.80 -15.67
CA ILE A 109 4.25 0.47 -14.30
C ILE A 109 4.75 1.56 -13.36
N ALA A 110 3.82 2.29 -12.76
CA ALA A 110 4.09 3.38 -11.84
C ALA A 110 3.77 2.98 -10.39
N GLU A 111 2.85 2.04 -10.21
CA GLU A 111 2.36 1.66 -8.88
C GLU A 111 2.39 0.13 -8.70
N VAL A 112 3.02 -0.32 -7.62
CA VAL A 112 3.00 -1.72 -7.22
C VAL A 112 2.62 -1.84 -5.74
N SER A 113 1.62 -2.67 -5.46
CA SER A 113 1.19 -3.03 -4.12
C SER A 113 1.27 -4.54 -3.92
N LEU A 114 2.05 -4.98 -2.94
CA LEU A 114 2.22 -6.38 -2.58
C LEU A 114 1.89 -6.58 -1.10
N ALA A 115 0.88 -7.39 -0.82
CA ALA A 115 0.55 -7.87 0.52
C ALA A 115 0.72 -9.39 0.56
N TYR A 116 1.36 -9.89 1.62
CA TYR A 116 1.57 -11.32 1.81
C TYR A 116 1.13 -11.76 3.20
N ASP A 117 0.43 -12.89 3.27
CA ASP A 117 -0.07 -13.47 4.52
C ASP A 117 1.07 -14.05 5.40
N SER A 118 2.20 -14.39 4.79
CA SER A 118 3.39 -14.92 5.46
C SER A 118 4.52 -13.88 5.57
N ARG A 119 5.49 -14.09 6.47
CA ARG A 119 6.76 -13.34 6.45
C ARG A 119 7.51 -13.67 5.16
N VAL A 120 8.18 -12.68 4.59
CA VAL A 120 8.88 -12.83 3.31
C VAL A 120 10.27 -12.19 3.39
N SER A 121 11.27 -12.83 2.78
CA SER A 121 12.60 -12.23 2.61
C SER A 121 12.53 -10.92 1.80
N THR A 122 13.16 -9.87 2.32
CA THR A 122 13.34 -8.59 1.62
C THR A 122 13.95 -8.80 0.23
N VAL A 123 15.01 -9.60 0.14
CA VAL A 123 15.70 -9.87 -1.13
C VAL A 123 14.78 -10.53 -2.13
N ALA A 124 13.97 -11.48 -1.68
CA ALA A 124 13.02 -12.17 -2.55
C ALA A 124 11.94 -11.21 -3.09
N VAL A 125 11.46 -10.25 -2.29
CA VAL A 125 10.50 -9.23 -2.76
C VAL A 125 11.17 -8.29 -3.77
N PHE A 126 12.33 -7.74 -3.43
CA PHE A 126 13.00 -6.76 -4.29
C PHE A 126 13.51 -7.37 -5.60
N SER A 127 13.97 -8.62 -5.59
CA SER A 127 14.33 -9.33 -6.82
C SER A 127 13.20 -9.39 -7.86
N LYS A 128 11.94 -9.46 -7.42
CA LYS A 128 10.75 -9.45 -8.28
C LYS A 128 10.41 -8.06 -8.81
N LEU A 129 10.84 -7.01 -8.11
CA LEU A 129 10.56 -5.60 -8.45
C LEU A 129 11.65 -4.98 -9.32
N LEU A 130 12.82 -5.62 -9.47
CA LEU A 130 13.94 -5.12 -10.28
C LEU A 130 13.55 -4.76 -11.71
N SER A 131 12.64 -5.52 -12.31
CA SER A 131 12.13 -5.28 -13.68
C SER A 131 11.28 -4.02 -13.83
N CYS A 132 10.74 -3.50 -12.72
CA CYS A 132 9.85 -2.32 -12.68
C CYS A 132 10.59 -1.06 -12.26
N HIS A 133 11.84 -1.22 -11.86
CA HIS A 133 12.65 -0.26 -11.15
C HIS A 133 12.72 1.16 -11.75
N PRO A 134 12.95 1.36 -13.07
CA PRO A 134 13.16 2.70 -13.60
C PRO A 134 11.90 3.56 -13.69
N GLN A 135 10.71 3.02 -13.38
CA GLN A 135 9.43 3.72 -13.58
C GLN A 135 8.51 3.70 -12.35
N LEU A 136 8.89 2.97 -11.30
CA LEU A 136 8.10 2.79 -10.11
C LEU A 136 8.07 4.05 -9.23
N GLU A 137 6.94 4.76 -9.20
CA GLU A 137 6.75 5.96 -8.38
C GLU A 137 6.12 5.65 -7.02
N VAL A 138 5.30 4.60 -6.93
CA VAL A 138 4.57 4.21 -5.71
C VAL A 138 4.78 2.73 -5.41
N LEU A 139 5.30 2.44 -4.22
CA LEU A 139 5.50 1.09 -3.72
C LEU A 139 4.77 0.90 -2.39
N THR A 140 3.88 -0.09 -2.34
CA THR A 140 3.20 -0.51 -1.11
C THR A 140 3.58 -1.94 -0.79
N LEU A 141 4.22 -2.16 0.36
CA LEU A 141 4.63 -3.47 0.87
C LEU A 141 3.92 -3.73 2.20
N ASN A 142 2.79 -4.42 2.10
CA ASN A 142 1.96 -4.81 3.23
C ASN A 142 2.35 -6.24 3.64
N THR A 143 3.61 -6.42 4.04
CA THR A 143 4.18 -7.69 4.46
C THR A 143 5.25 -7.46 5.53
N CYS A 144 5.44 -8.44 6.41
CA CYS A 144 6.57 -8.43 7.34
C CYS A 144 7.85 -8.86 6.60
N LEU A 145 8.73 -7.91 6.33
CA LEU A 145 10.00 -8.13 5.64
C LEU A 145 11.09 -8.64 6.60
N ILE A 146 11.65 -9.82 6.31
CA ILE A 146 12.76 -10.37 7.08
C ILE A 146 14.07 -9.67 6.66
N HIS A 147 14.76 -9.10 7.63
CA HIS A 147 16.06 -8.44 7.41
C HIS A 147 17.13 -9.45 6.98
N GLN A 148 17.94 -9.04 6.02
CA GLN A 148 19.25 -9.65 5.78
C GLN A 148 20.30 -8.57 5.95
N GLU A 149 21.25 -8.83 6.84
CA GLU A 149 22.43 -8.00 7.01
C GLU A 149 23.14 -7.82 5.67
N ASN A 150 23.62 -6.61 5.41
CA ASN A 150 24.36 -6.23 4.20
C ASN A 150 23.59 -6.29 2.87
N TYR A 151 22.25 -6.30 2.89
CA TYR A 151 21.49 -6.17 1.65
C TYR A 151 21.45 -4.73 1.13
N THR A 152 22.05 -4.50 -0.04
CA THR A 152 21.91 -3.25 -0.77
C THR A 152 20.63 -3.28 -1.60
N PHE A 153 19.70 -2.39 -1.26
CA PHE A 153 18.49 -2.21 -2.05
C PHE A 153 18.83 -1.72 -3.46
N PRO A 154 18.06 -2.13 -4.49
CA PRO A 154 18.17 -1.51 -5.80
C PRO A 154 17.86 -0.01 -5.70
N GLY A 155 18.51 0.83 -6.52
CA GLY A 155 18.40 2.31 -6.45
C GLY A 155 17.06 2.86 -6.95
N LEU A 156 16.04 2.93 -6.09
CA LEU A 156 14.67 3.36 -6.39
C LEU A 156 14.60 4.89 -6.60
N GLU A 157 15.36 5.39 -7.58
CA GLU A 157 15.69 6.81 -7.74
C GLU A 157 14.46 7.71 -7.85
N ILE A 158 13.43 7.27 -8.56
CA ILE A 158 12.22 8.06 -8.83
C ILE A 158 11.05 7.76 -7.88
N LEU A 159 11.25 6.89 -6.88
CA LEU A 159 10.17 6.47 -5.99
C LEU A 159 9.74 7.66 -5.12
N LYS A 160 8.49 8.11 -5.27
CA LYS A 160 7.93 9.26 -4.56
C LYS A 160 7.15 8.86 -3.32
N HIS A 161 6.59 7.65 -3.30
CA HIS A 161 5.73 7.17 -2.21
C HIS A 161 6.07 5.73 -1.85
N LEU A 162 6.42 5.53 -0.58
CA LEU A 162 6.65 4.21 0.01
C LEU A 162 5.68 3.97 1.17
N GLU A 163 4.94 2.87 1.12
CA GLU A 163 4.16 2.35 2.23
C GLU A 163 4.71 0.98 2.64
N VAL A 164 5.11 0.83 3.90
CA VAL A 164 5.72 -0.41 4.40
C VAL A 164 5.09 -0.83 5.72
N LYS A 165 4.81 -2.14 5.84
CA LYS A 165 4.49 -2.74 7.13
C LYS A 165 5.76 -3.07 7.89
N ILE A 166 5.82 -2.56 9.12
CA ILE A 166 6.91 -2.74 10.06
C ILE A 166 6.45 -3.73 11.14
N ALA A 167 7.19 -4.82 11.32
CA ALA A 167 6.96 -5.75 12.42
C ALA A 167 7.28 -5.05 13.75
N THR A 168 6.40 -5.18 14.74
CA THR A 168 6.38 -4.35 15.94
C THR A 168 7.35 -4.79 17.05
N ASP A 169 8.21 -5.78 16.78
CA ASP A 169 9.01 -6.47 17.82
C ASP A 169 10.51 -6.59 17.52
N GLU A 170 11.04 -5.95 16.47
CA GLU A 170 12.43 -6.16 16.06
C GLU A 170 13.15 -4.82 15.77
N ASP A 171 14.29 -4.59 16.43
CA ASP A 171 15.26 -3.53 16.11
C ASP A 171 15.72 -3.58 14.63
N CYS A 172 15.51 -4.71 13.95
CA CYS A 172 15.71 -4.90 12.51
C CYS A 172 15.02 -3.85 11.63
N CYS A 173 13.91 -3.27 12.09
CA CYS A 173 13.18 -2.23 11.35
C CYS A 173 13.94 -0.90 11.29
N LEU A 174 14.76 -0.61 12.31
CA LEU A 174 15.66 0.55 12.34
C LEU A 174 16.85 0.40 11.39
N LEU A 175 17.19 -0.82 10.98
CA LEU A 175 18.25 -1.08 10.01
C LEU A 175 17.77 -0.98 8.55
N GLN A 176 16.55 -1.46 8.28
CA GLN A 176 16.00 -1.45 6.94
C GLN A 176 15.56 -0.05 6.50
N LEU A 177 14.98 0.74 7.40
CA LEU A 177 14.40 2.04 7.04
C LEU A 177 15.43 3.06 6.51
N PRO A 178 16.60 3.26 7.14
CA PRO A 178 17.68 4.08 6.57
C PRO A 178 18.08 3.63 5.17
N SER A 179 18.15 2.31 4.98
CA SER A 179 18.56 1.71 3.70
C SER A 179 17.51 1.95 2.60
N PHE A 180 16.21 1.89 2.94
CA PHE A 180 15.11 2.27 2.04
C PHE A 180 15.16 3.73 1.63
N ILE A 181 15.35 4.60 2.61
CA ILE A 181 15.40 6.05 2.40
C ILE A 181 16.61 6.41 1.55
N LYS A 182 17.77 5.81 1.84
CA LYS A 182 19.00 5.99 1.05
C LYS A 182 18.83 5.49 -0.39
N ALA A 183 18.12 4.40 -0.61
CA ALA A 183 17.84 3.88 -1.94
C ALA A 183 16.81 4.70 -2.72
N SER A 184 16.06 5.59 -2.06
CA SER A 184 14.91 6.29 -2.65
C SER A 184 15.04 7.82 -2.50
N PRO A 185 16.02 8.47 -3.16
CA PRO A 185 16.34 9.89 -2.95
C PRO A 185 15.20 10.87 -3.24
N GLU A 186 14.27 10.53 -4.14
CA GLU A 186 13.09 11.34 -4.47
C GLU A 186 11.88 11.04 -3.59
N LEU A 187 12.04 10.27 -2.50
CA LEU A 187 10.94 9.86 -1.64
C LEU A 187 10.30 11.08 -0.95
N GLN A 188 9.04 11.36 -1.30
CA GLN A 188 8.28 12.49 -0.76
C GLN A 188 7.37 12.09 0.40
N LYS A 189 6.84 10.86 0.34
CA LYS A 189 5.87 10.35 1.31
C LYS A 189 6.25 8.97 1.79
N LEU A 190 6.34 8.82 3.11
CA LEU A 190 6.55 7.55 3.79
C LEU A 190 5.34 7.21 4.65
N VAL A 191 4.80 6.01 4.48
CA VAL A 191 3.74 5.45 5.33
C VAL A 191 4.28 4.22 6.04
N LEU A 192 4.26 4.25 7.37
CA LEU A 192 4.64 3.15 8.22
C LEU A 192 3.38 2.55 8.83
N GLU A 193 3.11 1.28 8.59
CA GLU A 193 2.00 0.57 9.21
C GLU A 193 2.54 -0.48 10.19
N LYS A 194 2.11 -0.43 11.44
CA LYS A 194 2.63 -1.29 12.49
C LYS A 194 1.81 -2.58 12.54
N SER A 195 2.41 -3.70 12.17
CA SER A 195 1.69 -4.98 12.13
C SER A 195 1.29 -5.44 13.54
N SER A 196 -0.03 -5.51 13.77
CA SER A 196 -0.65 -6.49 14.66
C SER A 196 -0.94 -7.73 13.84
N ARG A 197 -0.36 -8.89 14.17
CA ARG A 197 -0.91 -10.15 13.67
C ARG A 197 -2.27 -10.33 14.32
N ILE A 198 -3.36 -10.07 13.59
CA ILE A 198 -4.68 -10.57 13.97
C ILE A 198 -4.91 -11.85 13.15
N LEU A 199 -4.64 -13.00 13.76
CA LEU A 199 -5.10 -14.29 13.25
C LEU A 199 -6.43 -14.58 13.92
N ASN A 200 -7.53 -14.66 13.16
CA ASN A 200 -8.87 -15.03 13.67
C ASN A 200 -9.34 -14.24 14.90
N GLY A 201 -9.11 -12.92 14.92
CA GLY A 201 -9.50 -12.07 16.05
C GLY A 201 -8.56 -12.12 17.26
N ILE A 202 -7.45 -12.86 17.18
CA ILE A 202 -6.45 -12.99 18.24
C ILE A 202 -5.18 -12.27 17.82
N SER A 203 -4.72 -11.31 18.65
CA SER A 203 -3.41 -10.71 18.50
C SER A 203 -2.35 -11.74 18.87
N VAL A 204 -1.68 -12.35 17.89
CA VAL A 204 -0.61 -13.31 18.16
C VAL A 204 0.72 -12.58 18.14
N LEU A 205 1.24 -12.28 19.34
CA LEU A 205 2.65 -11.94 19.53
C LEU A 205 3.48 -13.18 19.18
N VAL A 206 3.91 -13.30 17.93
CA VAL A 206 4.89 -14.31 17.58
C VAL A 206 6.24 -13.79 18.00
N ALA A 207 6.62 -14.14 19.22
CA ALA A 207 7.98 -13.99 19.73
C ALA A 207 8.92 -14.74 18.78
N VAL A 208 9.89 -14.01 18.23
CA VAL A 208 11.08 -14.59 17.60
C VAL A 208 12.28 -13.91 18.25
N ASP A 209 13.38 -14.66 18.31
CA ASP A 209 14.63 -14.32 18.97
C ASP A 209 14.97 -12.83 18.93
N ARG A 210 15.29 -12.32 20.13
CA ARG A 210 15.81 -10.98 20.36
C ARG A 210 16.97 -10.74 19.40
N CYS A 211 16.75 -9.93 18.37
CA CYS A 211 17.85 -9.17 17.81
C CYS A 211 18.42 -8.39 18.99
N GLY A 212 19.72 -8.50 19.27
CA GLY A 212 20.36 -7.74 20.35
C GLY A 212 19.98 -6.26 20.23
N GLU A 213 20.04 -5.50 21.34
CA GLU A 213 19.71 -4.08 21.34
C GLU A 213 20.57 -3.32 20.31
N ILE A 214 20.11 -3.22 19.07
CA ILE A 214 20.82 -2.50 18.03
C ILE A 214 20.44 -1.04 18.23
N GLY A 215 21.39 -0.29 18.80
CA GLY A 215 21.25 1.14 18.96
C GLY A 215 21.09 1.81 17.60
N ILE A 216 20.20 2.81 17.52
CA ILE A 216 20.13 3.76 16.39
C ILE A 216 21.51 4.37 16.07
N LYS A 217 22.44 4.33 17.03
CA LYS A 217 23.82 4.79 16.91
C LYS A 217 24.61 4.16 15.74
N GLU A 218 24.15 3.04 15.17
CA GLU A 218 24.78 2.39 14.02
C GLU A 218 24.08 2.68 12.67
N ALA A 219 22.90 3.33 12.69
CA ALA A 219 22.26 3.77 11.47
C ALA A 219 23.03 4.98 10.91
N ALA A 220 23.51 4.86 9.67
CA ALA A 220 24.18 5.97 9.01
C ALA A 220 23.23 7.18 8.95
N ASN A 221 23.69 8.32 9.47
CA ASN A 221 23.02 9.60 9.25
C ASN A 221 22.96 9.85 7.74
N CYS A 222 21.75 10.00 7.21
CA CYS A 222 21.53 10.32 5.82
C CYS A 222 20.52 11.47 5.74
N SER A 223 21.01 12.67 5.41
CA SER A 223 20.13 13.81 5.15
C SER A 223 19.27 13.51 3.93
N HIS A 224 17.95 13.43 4.12
CA HIS A 224 17.00 13.20 3.05
C HIS A 224 16.29 14.50 2.70
N ASN A 225 16.51 14.98 1.46
CA ASN A 225 16.12 16.32 1.03
C ASN A 225 14.74 16.38 0.36
N SER A 226 14.09 15.23 0.14
CA SER A 226 12.81 15.15 -0.58
C SER A 226 11.64 14.70 0.29
N LEU A 227 11.91 14.15 1.48
CA LEU A 227 10.87 13.57 2.35
C LEU A 227 10.12 14.68 3.06
N ARG A 228 8.83 14.81 2.73
CA ARG A 228 7.94 15.88 3.21
C ARG A 228 6.87 15.38 4.15
N VAL A 229 6.38 14.16 3.92
CA VAL A 229 5.23 13.61 4.66
C VAL A 229 5.57 12.25 5.24
N VAL A 230 5.46 12.12 6.56
CA VAL A 230 5.51 10.84 7.27
C VAL A 230 4.13 10.55 7.86
N LYS A 231 3.62 9.34 7.61
CA LYS A 231 2.38 8.84 8.20
C LYS A 231 2.67 7.56 8.96
N VAL A 232 2.25 7.48 10.22
CA VAL A 232 2.33 6.25 11.02
C VAL A 232 0.93 5.77 11.33
N ARG A 233 0.64 4.52 10.96
CA ARG A 233 -0.61 3.81 11.25
C ARG A 233 -0.38 2.81 12.39
N ASP A 234 -1.42 2.61 13.19
CA ASP A 234 -1.42 1.70 14.34
C ASP A 234 -0.29 1.99 15.35
N TYR A 235 -0.02 3.27 15.62
CA TYR A 235 1.01 3.69 16.56
C TYR A 235 0.70 3.23 17.98
N ARG A 236 1.64 2.54 18.63
CA ARG A 236 1.43 1.94 19.97
C ARG A 236 2.17 2.65 21.10
N GLY A 237 2.93 3.71 20.80
CA GLY A 237 3.68 4.43 21.83
C GLY A 237 4.89 3.68 22.38
N ARG A 238 5.38 2.63 21.69
CA ARG A 238 6.56 1.87 22.13
C ARG A 238 7.84 2.67 21.95
N ALA A 239 8.85 2.38 22.76
CA ALA A 239 10.17 3.01 22.64
C ALA A 239 10.76 2.85 21.22
N GLY A 240 10.64 1.67 20.61
CA GLY A 240 11.06 1.44 19.22
C GLY A 240 10.30 2.28 18.19
N ASP A 241 9.02 2.56 18.41
CA ASP A 241 8.25 3.44 17.53
C ASP A 241 8.76 4.88 17.60
N LEU A 242 9.01 5.37 18.82
CA LEU A 242 9.61 6.68 19.05
C LEU A 242 10.98 6.81 18.38
N LYS A 243 11.84 5.81 18.54
CA LYS A 243 13.17 5.74 17.90
C LYS A 243 13.11 5.92 16.39
N VAL A 244 12.21 5.21 15.70
CA VAL A 244 12.03 5.32 14.24
C VAL A 244 11.61 6.73 13.84
N ILE A 245 10.67 7.31 14.58
CA ILE A 245 10.14 8.64 14.23
C ILE A 245 11.18 9.72 14.51
N MET A 246 11.92 9.63 15.62
CA MET A 246 13.02 10.55 15.92
C MET A 246 14.08 10.53 14.84
N TYR A 247 14.50 9.34 14.40
CA TYR A 247 15.42 9.19 13.28
C TYR A 247 14.93 9.93 12.03
N LEU A 248 13.64 9.79 11.68
CA LEU A 248 13.05 10.49 10.53
C LEU A 248 13.04 12.01 10.71
N ILE A 249 12.73 12.50 11.92
CA ILE A 249 12.75 13.94 12.23
C ILE A 249 14.16 14.51 12.09
N GLU A 250 15.16 13.78 12.59
CA GLU A 250 16.56 14.21 12.56
C GLU A 250 17.17 14.20 11.15
N ASN A 251 16.70 13.28 10.28
CA ASN A 251 17.30 13.06 8.97
C ASN A 251 16.51 13.69 7.80
N ALA A 252 15.22 13.99 7.95
CA ALA A 252 14.39 14.55 6.89
C ALA A 252 14.36 16.09 6.94
N VAL A 253 15.23 16.73 6.17
CA VAL A 253 15.45 18.19 6.22
C VAL A 253 14.22 19.01 5.79
N LYS A 254 13.41 18.48 4.85
CA LYS A 254 12.20 19.16 4.33
C LYS A 254 10.91 18.56 4.89
N LEU A 255 10.93 18.02 6.10
CA LEU A 255 9.76 17.38 6.70
C LEU A 255 8.68 18.41 7.03
N GLU A 256 7.65 18.46 6.20
CA GLU A 256 6.53 19.39 6.32
C GLU A 256 5.43 18.85 7.25
N LYS A 257 5.23 17.52 7.28
CA LYS A 257 4.06 16.93 7.93
C LYS A 257 4.32 15.53 8.51
N ILE A 258 3.86 15.32 9.74
CA ILE A 258 3.79 14.04 10.42
C ILE A 258 2.34 13.74 10.82
N VAL A 259 1.83 12.57 10.44
CA VAL A 259 0.47 12.13 10.76
C VAL A 259 0.53 10.85 11.56
N MET A 260 0.01 10.88 12.80
CA MET A 260 -0.04 9.72 13.68
C MET A 260 -1.47 9.24 13.85
N HIS A 261 -1.69 7.96 13.53
CA HIS A 261 -2.91 7.24 13.89
C HIS A 261 -2.58 6.29 15.05
N PRO A 262 -3.10 6.56 16.26
CA PRO A 262 -2.93 5.68 17.41
C PRO A 262 -3.65 4.35 17.19
N SER A 263 -3.09 3.29 17.75
CA SER A 263 -3.81 2.07 18.06
C SER A 263 -4.71 2.28 19.29
N HIS A 264 -5.65 1.37 19.54
CA HIS A 264 -6.69 1.50 20.57
C HIS A 264 -6.18 1.64 22.04
N GLU A 265 -4.88 1.51 22.32
CA GLU A 265 -4.30 1.67 23.66
C GLU A 265 -3.98 3.14 24.00
N GLU A 266 -4.99 3.85 24.52
CA GLU A 266 -5.01 5.32 24.58
C GLU A 266 -3.97 5.95 25.53
N ARG A 267 -3.76 5.41 26.73
CA ARG A 267 -2.97 6.10 27.78
C ARG A 267 -1.45 6.13 27.54
N ALA A 268 -0.86 5.01 27.15
CA ALA A 268 0.59 4.94 26.88
C ALA A 268 0.94 5.73 25.60
N VAL A 269 0.04 5.68 24.62
CA VAL A 269 0.16 6.45 23.38
C VAL A 269 0.12 7.95 23.65
N ASP A 270 -0.80 8.43 24.49
CA ASP A 270 -0.90 9.86 24.79
C ASP A 270 0.39 10.45 25.40
N LEU A 271 1.02 9.75 26.33
CA LEU A 271 2.28 10.20 26.95
C LEU A 271 3.42 10.24 25.92
N ALA A 272 3.59 9.16 25.16
CA ALA A 272 4.61 9.05 24.12
C ALA A 272 4.41 10.13 23.04
N MET A 273 3.16 10.42 22.68
CA MET A 273 2.80 11.45 21.71
C MET A 273 3.11 12.86 22.22
N ARG A 274 2.85 13.16 23.50
CA ARG A 274 3.24 14.45 24.11
C ARG A 274 4.76 14.62 24.12
N GLN A 275 5.49 13.56 24.44
CA GLN A 275 6.95 13.58 24.41
C GLN A 275 7.46 13.82 22.99
N LEU A 276 6.95 13.08 22.01
CA LEU A 276 7.33 13.22 20.61
C LEU A 276 7.03 14.62 20.08
N LYS A 277 5.86 15.18 20.43
CA LYS A 277 5.46 16.52 19.99
C LYS A 277 6.46 17.61 20.41
N ARG A 278 7.11 17.46 21.58
CA ARG A 278 8.15 18.40 22.05
C ARG A 278 9.43 18.36 21.22
N GLN A 279 9.68 17.25 20.52
CA GLN A 279 10.88 17.05 19.70
C GLN A 279 10.63 17.37 18.21
N VAL A 280 9.37 17.50 17.79
CA VAL A 280 9.02 17.83 16.41
C VAL A 280 9.33 19.31 16.14
N PRO A 281 10.06 19.64 15.06
CA PRO A 281 10.36 21.02 14.69
C PRO A 281 9.09 21.87 14.54
N GLU A 282 9.16 23.15 14.90
CA GLU A 282 8.00 24.05 14.89
C GLU A 282 7.37 24.20 13.49
N HIS A 283 8.18 24.14 12.43
CA HIS A 283 7.73 24.23 11.05
C HIS A 283 7.04 22.95 10.54
N THR A 284 7.11 21.84 11.29
CA THR A 284 6.50 20.57 10.91
C THR A 284 5.08 20.46 11.48
N LEU A 285 4.10 20.28 10.59
CA LEU A 285 2.72 20.03 10.98
C LEU A 285 2.58 18.64 11.60
N PHE A 286 2.21 18.56 12.87
CA PHE A 286 2.03 17.31 13.59
C PHE A 286 0.55 17.05 13.88
N LEU A 287 -0.03 16.06 13.20
CA LEU A 287 -1.44 15.69 13.34
C LEU A 287 -1.60 14.40 14.12
N PHE A 288 -2.53 14.43 15.07
CA PHE A 288 -2.98 13.26 15.81
C PHE A 288 -4.43 12.95 15.46
N LEU A 289 -4.66 11.76 14.90
CA LEU A 289 -5.98 11.34 14.44
C LEU A 289 -6.51 10.28 15.38
N THR A 290 -7.22 10.67 16.45
CA THR A 290 -7.89 9.71 17.33
C THR A 290 -9.05 9.06 16.59
N SER A 291 -9.10 7.73 16.62
CA SER A 291 -10.29 7.01 16.16
C SER A 291 -11.40 7.23 17.20
N CYS A 292 -12.19 8.28 17.06
CA CYS A 292 -13.44 8.34 17.79
C CYS A 292 -14.37 7.27 17.22
N PHE A 293 -14.71 6.28 18.05
CA PHE A 293 -15.82 5.37 17.82
C PHE A 293 -17.09 6.21 17.67
N TRP A 294 -17.43 6.61 16.44
CA TRP A 294 -18.78 6.85 15.95
C TRP A 294 -18.71 6.82 14.42
N PRO A 295 -19.65 6.16 13.70
CA PRO A 295 -19.49 5.85 12.28
C PRO A 295 -19.40 7.05 11.31
N CYS A 296 -19.41 8.31 11.79
CA CYS A 296 -19.58 9.49 10.94
C CYS A 296 -18.64 10.67 11.24
N LEU A 297 -17.63 10.56 12.11
CA LEU A 297 -16.72 11.68 12.41
C LEU A 297 -15.25 11.28 12.56
N THR A 298 -14.43 11.67 11.58
CA THR A 298 -12.97 11.72 11.75
C THR A 298 -12.63 13.01 12.50
N ILE A 299 -12.09 12.89 13.71
CA ILE A 299 -11.60 14.02 14.49
C ILE A 299 -10.09 14.13 14.28
N SER A 300 -9.65 15.28 13.80
CA SER A 300 -8.23 15.62 13.71
C SER A 300 -7.90 16.60 14.83
N PHE A 301 -6.98 16.22 15.71
CA PHE A 301 -6.44 17.11 16.71
C PHE A 301 -5.13 17.71 16.19
N ASP A 302 -5.16 19.00 15.85
CA ASP A 302 -3.97 19.74 15.48
C ASP A 302 -3.31 20.27 16.77
N LEU A 303 -2.20 19.63 17.16
CA LEU A 303 -1.47 20.00 18.36
C LEU A 303 -0.73 21.35 18.22
N ASN A 304 -0.49 21.85 17.00
CA ASN A 304 0.13 23.17 16.78
C ASN A 304 -0.86 24.31 17.06
N LEU A 305 -2.12 24.13 16.67
CA LEU A 305 -3.14 25.17 16.81
C LEU A 305 -4.00 25.03 18.07
N ARG A 306 -3.87 23.95 18.84
CA ARG A 306 -4.79 23.56 19.93
C ARG A 306 -6.26 23.63 19.49
N GLN A 307 -6.54 23.35 18.22
CA GLN A 307 -7.88 23.41 17.64
C GLN A 307 -8.33 22.02 17.19
N LEU A 308 -9.56 21.67 17.59
CA LEU A 308 -10.29 20.52 17.07
C LEU A 308 -10.86 20.89 15.70
N LYS A 309 -10.47 20.17 14.65
CA LYS A 309 -11.10 20.28 13.33
C LYS A 309 -11.97 19.05 13.09
N PHE A 310 -13.26 19.29 12.87
CA PHE A 310 -14.25 18.27 12.53
C PHE A 310 -14.41 18.20 11.01
N TYR A 311 -14.16 17.02 10.43
CA TYR A 311 -14.48 16.76 9.03
C TYR A 311 -15.75 15.92 8.97
N ARG A 312 -16.88 16.53 8.58
CA ARG A 312 -18.14 15.83 8.33
C ARG A 312 -18.14 15.23 6.92
N GLY A 313 -18.08 13.92 6.81
CA GLY A 313 -18.63 13.20 5.65
C GLY A 313 -20.16 13.30 5.73
N ARG A 314 -20.82 13.70 4.63
CA ARG A 314 -22.29 13.81 4.60
C ARG A 314 -22.93 12.43 4.72
N VAL A 315 -23.44 12.08 5.89
CA VAL A 315 -24.69 11.31 6.06
C VAL A 315 -25.42 11.93 7.25
N ALA A 316 -26.63 12.41 7.02
CA ALA A 316 -27.45 13.09 8.01
C ALA A 316 -28.13 12.07 8.92
N TYR A 317 -27.89 12.14 10.24
CA TYR A 317 -28.88 11.86 11.28
C TYR A 317 -28.58 12.73 12.50
N LEU A 318 -29.61 13.45 12.97
CA LEU A 318 -29.62 14.29 14.16
C LEU A 318 -29.52 13.41 15.43
N ASN A 319 -28.68 13.81 16.39
CA ASN A 319 -29.09 14.03 17.78
C ASN A 319 -27.96 14.63 18.63
N GLN A 320 -28.36 15.47 19.57
CA GLN A 320 -27.56 16.36 20.41
C GLN A 320 -26.59 15.62 21.37
N VAL A 321 -25.39 16.17 21.60
CA VAL A 321 -24.55 15.84 22.77
C VAL A 321 -23.88 17.09 23.33
N GLN A 322 -24.01 17.27 24.65
CA GLN A 322 -23.32 18.26 25.49
C GLN A 322 -21.81 17.97 25.59
N CYS A 323 -20.97 18.97 25.37
CA CYS A 323 -19.54 18.91 25.68
C CYS A 323 -19.27 19.27 27.15
N ARG A 324 -18.62 18.37 27.91
CA ARG A 324 -17.88 18.75 29.12
C ARG A 324 -16.43 19.08 28.75
N ARG A 325 -15.97 20.28 29.11
CA ARG A 325 -14.54 20.65 29.13
C ARG A 325 -13.85 19.89 30.27
N LEU A 326 -12.73 19.24 29.97
CA LEU A 326 -11.72 18.92 30.98
C LEU A 326 -10.62 19.97 30.86
N ASN A 327 -10.38 20.68 31.96
CA ASN A 327 -9.25 21.59 32.12
C ASN A 327 -7.94 20.79 32.24
#